data_AF-A0A7J4JB08-F1
#
_entry.id   AF-A0A7J4JB08-F1
#
_cell.length_a   1.000
_cell.length_b   1.000
_cell.length_c   1.000
_cell.angle_alpha   90.00
_cell.angle_beta   90.00
_cell.angle_gamma   90.00
#
_symmetry.space_group_name_H-M   'P 1'
#
loop_
_entity.id
_entity.type
_entity.pdbx_description
1 polymer ?
#
loop_
_entity_poly.entity_id
_entity_poly.type
_entity_poly.pdbx_seq_one_letter_code
_entity_poly.pdbx_strand_id
1 'polypeptide(L)'
;MPVVSFAFDKINVERKKQLEVPLKAKTSIKVTEIKEEELTLAGGRKDLLLRFFFEYFVDYQTDQASVLLAGNVLYSGKRDELEKIFKEWKKTKKFNPEVSKDVLNHVFVRCNIKALSFEQEVNIPPHIVLPRLTTTAPGKKNKAEDYIG
;
A
#
# COMPACT_ATOMS: atom_id res chain seq x y z
N MET A 1 9.51 2.59 -14.26
CA MET A 1 9.03 1.79 -13.13
C MET A 1 9.80 0.47 -13.09
N PRO A 2 10.73 0.31 -12.15
CA PRO A 2 11.57 -0.89 -11.97
C PRO A 2 10.88 -2.11 -11.33
N VAL A 3 9.59 -2.01 -10.95
CA VAL A 3 8.84 -3.13 -10.35
C VAL A 3 8.45 -4.13 -11.43
N VAL A 4 8.92 -5.37 -11.29
CA VAL A 4 8.74 -6.45 -12.27
C VAL A 4 7.54 -7.32 -11.95
N SER A 5 7.32 -7.62 -10.68
CA SER A 5 6.22 -8.48 -10.24
C SER A 5 5.72 -8.10 -8.85
N PHE A 6 4.46 -8.41 -8.59
CA PHE A 6 3.78 -8.18 -7.34
C PHE A 6 2.89 -9.39 -7.04
N ALA A 7 3.03 -9.97 -5.85
CA ALA A 7 2.25 -11.12 -5.43
C ALA A 7 1.78 -10.96 -3.98
N PHE A 8 0.61 -11.50 -3.67
CA PHE A 8 0.12 -11.65 -2.29
C PHE A 8 0.42 -13.06 -1.81
N ASP A 9 1.05 -13.18 -0.64
CA ASP A 9 1.36 -14.46 -0.01
C ASP A 9 0.26 -14.85 0.99
N LYS A 10 -0.30 -13.85 1.68
CA LYS A 10 -1.36 -14.05 2.67
C LYS A 10 -2.32 -12.88 2.69
N ILE A 11 -3.60 -13.19 2.74
CA ILE A 11 -4.68 -12.23 2.89
C ILE A 11 -5.51 -12.70 4.08
N ASN A 12 -5.65 -11.86 5.08
CA ASN A 12 -6.54 -12.09 6.21
C ASN A 12 -7.40 -10.86 6.44
N VAL A 13 -8.71 -11.06 6.48
CA VAL A 13 -9.70 -10.01 6.63
C VAL A 13 -10.70 -10.52 7.65
N GLU A 14 -10.81 -9.82 8.77
CA GLU A 14 -11.61 -10.28 9.89
C GLU A 14 -12.50 -9.16 10.40
N ARG A 15 -13.80 -9.42 10.43
CA ARG A 15 -14.76 -8.63 11.19
C ARG A 15 -14.99 -9.33 12.52
N LYS A 16 -14.35 -8.81 13.57
CA LYS A 16 -14.33 -9.44 14.89
C LYS A 16 -15.58 -9.16 15.72
N LYS A 17 -16.12 -7.94 15.60
CA LYS A 17 -17.25 -7.46 16.40
C LYS A 17 -18.25 -6.67 15.56
N GLN A 18 -19.37 -6.32 16.19
CA GLN A 18 -20.30 -5.34 15.63
C GLN A 18 -19.61 -3.97 15.53
N LEU A 19 -19.77 -3.34 14.37
CA LEU A 19 -19.05 -2.11 14.01
C LEU A 19 -19.79 -0.90 14.58
N GLU A 20 -19.12 -0.09 15.40
CA GLU A 20 -19.70 1.11 16.01
C GLU A 20 -19.21 2.37 15.29
N VAL A 21 -20.15 3.14 14.71
CA VAL A 21 -19.82 4.36 13.97
C VAL A 21 -19.61 5.52 14.95
N PRO A 22 -18.58 6.38 14.80
CA PRO A 22 -17.65 6.48 13.66
C PRO A 22 -16.44 5.54 13.75
N LEU A 23 -16.24 4.73 12.71
CA LEU A 23 -15.05 3.89 12.55
C LEU A 23 -13.85 4.74 12.10
N LYS A 24 -12.79 4.79 12.90
CA LYS A 24 -11.48 5.26 12.44
C LYS A 24 -10.62 4.07 12.00
N ALA A 25 -10.14 4.12 10.77
CA ALA A 25 -9.19 3.17 10.23
C ALA A 25 -7.76 3.72 10.34
N LYS A 26 -6.81 2.90 10.79
CA LYS A 26 -5.39 3.20 10.80
C LYS A 26 -4.67 2.26 9.84
N THR A 27 -4.07 2.83 8.80
CA THR A 27 -3.28 2.08 7.82
C THR A 27 -1.80 2.13 8.15
N SER A 28 -1.10 1.02 7.96
CA SER A 28 0.36 0.97 8.09
C SER A 28 0.95 -0.05 7.12
N ILE A 29 2.13 0.27 6.57
CA ILE A 29 2.94 -0.65 5.76
C ILE A 29 4.24 -0.91 6.50
N LYS A 30 4.65 -2.18 6.52
CA LYS A 30 5.96 -2.59 7.01
C LYS A 30 6.64 -3.48 5.98
N VAL A 31 7.89 -3.16 5.64
CA VAL A 31 8.75 -4.09 4.89
C VAL A 31 9.36 -5.05 5.91
N THR A 32 9.12 -6.34 5.76
CA THR A 32 9.56 -7.37 6.71
C THR A 32 10.92 -7.92 6.36
N GLU A 33 11.17 -8.17 5.07
CA GLU A 33 12.39 -8.82 4.60
C GLU A 33 12.74 -8.35 3.17
N ILE A 34 14.03 -8.39 2.83
CA ILE A 34 14.51 -8.23 1.45
C ILE A 34 15.38 -9.44 1.13
N LYS A 35 15.17 -10.07 -0.03
CA LYS A 35 15.98 -11.18 -0.55
C LYS A 35 16.55 -10.84 -1.92
N GLU A 36 17.75 -11.33 -2.20
CA GLU A 36 18.33 -11.32 -3.55
C GLU A 36 17.77 -12.49 -4.34
N GLU A 37 17.38 -12.23 -5.58
CA GLU A 37 16.89 -13.26 -6.49
C GLU A 37 17.57 -13.10 -7.85
N GLU A 38 18.09 -14.18 -8.41
CA GLU A 38 18.66 -14.19 -9.75
C GLU A 38 17.62 -14.71 -10.74
N LEU A 39 17.21 -13.87 -11.69
CA LEU A 39 16.33 -14.29 -12.77
C LEU A 39 17.17 -14.57 -14.01
N THR A 40 17.03 -15.78 -14.57
CA THR A 40 17.66 -16.13 -15.84
C THR A 40 16.74 -15.72 -16.98
N LEU A 41 17.14 -14.71 -17.73
CA LEU A 41 16.42 -14.24 -18.91
C LEU A 41 16.74 -15.10 -20.13
N ALA A 42 15.85 -15.05 -21.13
CA ALA A 42 16.08 -15.70 -22.43
C ALA A 42 17.43 -15.25 -23.01
N GLY A 43 18.31 -16.21 -23.31
CA GLY A 43 19.69 -15.96 -23.74
C GLY A 43 20.77 -16.09 -22.65
N GLY A 44 20.43 -16.61 -21.46
CA GLY A 44 21.41 -16.98 -20.43
C GLY A 44 21.97 -15.82 -19.61
N ARG A 45 21.46 -14.59 -19.80
CA ARG A 45 21.79 -13.46 -18.92
C ARG A 45 21.08 -13.63 -17.58
N LYS A 46 21.86 -13.63 -16.50
CA LYS A 46 21.34 -13.56 -15.14
C LYS A 46 21.23 -12.10 -14.73
N ASP A 47 20.01 -11.66 -14.44
CA ASP A 47 19.79 -10.35 -13.84
C ASP A 47 19.58 -10.51 -12.33
N LEU A 48 20.15 -9.59 -11.56
CA LEU A 48 19.95 -9.55 -10.11
C LEU A 48 18.67 -8.75 -9.84
N LEU A 49 17.78 -9.29 -9.04
CA LEU A 49 16.60 -8.60 -8.54
C LEU A 49 16.58 -8.62 -7.02
N LEU A 50 15.84 -7.66 -6.46
CA LEU A 50 15.53 -7.64 -5.04
C LEU A 50 14.05 -7.93 -4.84
N ARG A 51 13.76 -8.95 -4.03
CA ARG A 51 12.41 -9.29 -3.57
C ARG A 51 12.17 -8.66 -2.21
N PHE A 52 11.23 -7.73 -2.15
CA PHE A 52 10.80 -7.05 -0.93
C PHE A 52 9.54 -7.71 -0.39
N PHE A 53 9.61 -8.30 0.79
CA PHE A 53 8.45 -8.80 1.52
C PHE A 53 7.85 -7.67 2.35
N PHE A 54 6.53 -7.53 2.29
CA PHE A 54 5.81 -6.48 2.99
C PHE A 54 4.58 -7.04 3.69
N GLU A 55 4.14 -6.32 4.71
CA GLU A 55 2.86 -6.49 5.39
C GLU A 55 2.14 -5.14 5.42
N TYR A 56 0.91 -5.13 4.95
CA TYR A 56 -0.02 -4.02 5.01
C TYR A 56 -1.10 -4.33 6.02
N PHE A 57 -1.31 -3.42 6.96
CA PHE A 57 -2.31 -3.53 8.01
C PHE A 57 -3.30 -2.38 7.93
N VAL A 58 -4.58 -2.69 8.03
CA VAL A 58 -5.66 -1.75 8.31
C VAL A 58 -6.31 -2.18 9.62
N ASP A 59 -6.16 -1.35 10.65
CA ASP A 59 -6.77 -1.58 11.95
C ASP A 59 -7.97 -0.65 12.14
N TYR A 60 -9.12 -1.22 12.48
CA TYR A 60 -10.33 -0.47 12.79
C TYR A 60 -10.54 -0.48 14.29
N GLN A 61 -10.60 0.74 14.87
CA GLN A 61 -10.73 1.05 16.30
C GLN A 61 -10.98 -0.14 17.24
N THR A 62 -10.03 -0.40 18.13
CA THR A 62 -10.14 -1.32 19.28
C THR A 62 -10.61 -2.73 18.90
N ASP A 63 -9.99 -3.31 17.87
CA ASP A 63 -10.18 -4.73 17.54
C ASP A 63 -11.60 -5.06 17.03
N GLN A 64 -12.30 -4.09 16.43
CA GLN A 64 -13.61 -4.34 15.81
C GLN A 64 -13.48 -5.06 14.47
N ALA A 65 -12.45 -4.71 13.69
CA ALA A 65 -12.09 -5.40 12.46
C ALA A 65 -10.62 -5.15 12.09
N SER A 66 -10.04 -6.04 11.31
CA SER A 66 -8.68 -5.91 10.81
C SER A 66 -8.53 -6.46 9.39
N VAL A 67 -7.62 -5.83 8.63
CA VAL A 67 -7.16 -6.31 7.33
C VAL A 67 -5.65 -6.46 7.39
N LEU A 68 -5.16 -7.64 7.06
CA LEU A 68 -3.74 -7.94 6.92
C LEU A 68 -3.49 -8.50 5.52
N LEU A 69 -2.74 -7.76 4.70
CA LEU A 69 -2.27 -8.19 3.40
C LEU A 69 -0.75 -8.34 3.46
N ALA A 70 -0.25 -9.56 3.38
CA ALA A 70 1.18 -9.83 3.27
C ALA A 70 1.50 -10.32 1.86
N GLY A 71 2.65 -9.91 1.35
CA GLY A 71 3.07 -10.25 0.01
C GLY A 71 4.48 -9.83 -0.29
N ASN A 72 4.82 -9.85 -1.57
CA ASN A 72 6.14 -9.50 -2.02
C ASN A 72 6.13 -8.76 -3.36
N VAL A 73 7.18 -7.96 -3.56
CA VAL A 73 7.43 -7.16 -4.75
C VAL A 73 8.82 -7.46 -5.28
N LEU A 74 8.92 -7.76 -6.57
CA LEU A 74 10.19 -7.90 -7.27
C LEU A 74 10.59 -6.56 -7.90
N TYR A 75 11.78 -6.11 -7.56
CA TYR A 75 12.36 -4.85 -8.03
C TYR A 75 13.62 -5.14 -8.85
N SER A 76 13.68 -4.57 -10.06
CA SER A 76 14.81 -4.63 -10.98
C SER A 76 15.60 -3.32 -10.98
N GLY A 77 16.87 -3.37 -11.32
CA GLY A 77 17.72 -2.19 -11.33
C GLY A 77 19.14 -2.54 -11.75
N LYS A 78 20.06 -1.57 -11.69
CA LYS A 78 21.47 -1.85 -11.95
C LYS A 78 22.04 -2.67 -10.81
N ARG A 79 22.86 -3.68 -11.13
CA ARG A 79 23.44 -4.61 -10.15
C ARG A 79 24.14 -3.89 -8.98
N ASP A 80 24.98 -2.90 -9.26
CA ASP A 80 25.68 -2.11 -8.23
C ASP A 80 24.73 -1.35 -7.28
N GLU A 81 23.59 -0.89 -7.79
CA GLU A 81 22.59 -0.18 -6.98
C GLU A 81 21.84 -1.17 -6.08
N LEU A 82 21.45 -2.33 -6.62
CA LEU A 82 20.76 -3.38 -5.87
C LEU A 82 21.63 -3.95 -4.74
N GLU A 83 22.91 -4.23 -4.99
CA GLU A 83 23.82 -4.70 -3.95
C GLU A 83 24.01 -3.65 -2.84
N LYS A 84 24.04 -2.36 -3.17
CA LYS A 84 24.09 -1.28 -2.18
C LYS A 84 22.84 -1.25 -1.32
N ILE A 85 21.66 -1.33 -1.95
CA ILE A 85 20.35 -1.35 -1.27
C ILE A 85 20.29 -2.53 -0.29
N PHE A 86 20.70 -3.72 -0.73
CA PHE A 86 20.69 -4.92 0.10
C PHE A 86 21.66 -4.83 1.28
N LYS A 87 22.89 -4.31 1.05
CA LYS A 87 23.87 -4.06 2.11
C LYS A 87 23.38 -3.03 3.13
N GLU A 88 22.72 -1.96 2.67
CA GLU A 88 22.15 -0.93 3.53
C GLU A 88 21.02 -1.50 4.40
N TRP A 89 20.11 -2.27 3.79
CA TRP A 89 19.03 -2.95 4.51
C TRP A 89 19.56 -3.88 5.62
N LYS A 90 20.59 -4.68 5.32
CA LYS A 90 21.21 -5.56 6.32
C LYS A 90 21.81 -4.79 7.51
N LYS A 91 22.27 -3.56 7.30
CA LYS A 91 22.88 -2.72 8.36
C LYS A 91 21.84 -1.95 9.18
N THR A 92 20.86 -1.34 8.52
CA THR A 92 19.98 -0.34 9.16
C THR A 92 18.50 -0.71 9.13
N LYS A 93 18.11 -1.78 8.42
CA LYS A 93 16.73 -2.07 8.01
C LYS A 93 16.06 -0.87 7.33
N LYS A 94 16.86 -0.03 6.68
CA LYS A 94 16.44 1.06 5.82
C LYS A 94 17.19 0.91 4.51
N PHE A 95 16.64 1.50 3.47
CA PHE A 95 17.22 1.52 2.14
C PHE A 95 16.95 2.89 1.50
N ASN A 96 17.65 3.17 0.40
CA ASN A 96 17.56 4.43 -0.33
C ASN A 96 16.11 4.97 -0.37
N PRO A 97 15.87 6.22 0.08
CA PRO A 97 14.55 6.86 0.08
C PRO A 97 13.81 6.83 -1.25
N GLU A 98 14.51 6.92 -2.39
CA GLU A 98 13.85 6.91 -3.71
C GLU A 98 13.26 5.54 -4.04
N VAL A 99 14.06 4.48 -3.85
CA VAL A 99 13.60 3.09 -4.03
C VAL A 99 12.50 2.74 -3.04
N SER A 100 12.62 3.25 -1.81
CA SER A 100 11.59 3.11 -0.78
C SER A 100 10.27 3.74 -1.20
N LYS A 101 10.30 4.96 -1.73
CA LYS A 101 9.09 5.62 -2.25
C LYS A 101 8.46 4.81 -3.40
N ASP A 102 9.25 4.36 -4.36
CA ASP A 102 8.72 3.61 -5.51
C ASP A 102 8.07 2.29 -5.10
N VAL A 103 8.77 1.49 -4.28
CA VAL A 103 8.24 0.21 -3.77
C VAL A 103 7.02 0.45 -2.89
N LEU A 104 7.10 1.37 -1.93
CA LEU A 104 6.00 1.63 -1.00
C LEU A 104 4.77 2.21 -1.70
N ASN A 105 4.92 3.12 -2.68
CA ASN A 105 3.78 3.64 -3.44
C ASN A 105 3.11 2.54 -4.24
N HIS A 106 3.89 1.67 -4.90
CA HIS A 106 3.35 0.56 -5.66
C HIS A 106 2.61 -0.44 -4.76
N VAL A 107 3.17 -0.75 -3.59
CA VAL A 107 2.49 -1.57 -2.56
C VAL A 107 1.22 -0.88 -2.07
N PHE A 108 1.29 0.41 -1.74
CA PHE A 108 0.18 1.17 -1.20
C PHE A 108 -1.00 1.17 -2.17
N VAL A 109 -0.80 1.50 -3.45
CA VAL A 109 -1.89 1.52 -4.44
C VAL A 109 -2.55 0.13 -4.57
N ARG A 110 -1.76 -0.93 -4.75
CA ARG A 110 -2.28 -2.30 -4.93
C ARG A 110 -3.02 -2.79 -3.68
N CYS A 111 -2.44 -2.57 -2.49
CA CYS A 111 -3.02 -2.99 -1.23
C CYS A 111 -4.29 -2.21 -0.87
N ASN A 112 -4.33 -0.89 -1.10
CA ASN A 112 -5.54 -0.08 -0.83
C ASN A 112 -6.71 -0.54 -1.70
N ILE A 113 -6.48 -0.76 -3.01
CA ILE A 113 -7.51 -1.26 -3.92
C ILE A 113 -8.04 -2.62 -3.46
N LYS A 114 -7.13 -3.54 -3.09
CA LYS A 114 -7.52 -4.89 -2.70
C LYS A 114 -8.19 -4.93 -1.32
N ALA A 115 -7.70 -4.15 -0.36
CA ALA A 115 -8.32 -3.98 0.96
C ALA A 115 -9.74 -3.43 0.81
N LEU A 116 -9.94 -2.41 -0.02
CA LEU A 116 -11.27 -1.85 -0.28
C LEU A 116 -12.25 -2.89 -0.83
N SER A 117 -11.80 -3.73 -1.77
CA SER A 117 -12.60 -4.85 -2.31
C SER A 117 -13.02 -5.82 -1.20
N PHE A 118 -12.09 -6.20 -0.32
CA PHE A 118 -12.40 -7.13 0.76
C PHE A 118 -13.27 -6.52 1.85
N GLU A 119 -13.05 -5.25 2.19
CA GLU A 119 -13.90 -4.51 3.12
C GLU A 119 -15.37 -4.56 2.69
N GLN A 120 -15.64 -4.45 1.39
CA GLN A 120 -16.99 -4.63 0.86
C GLN A 120 -17.51 -6.05 1.05
N GLU A 121 -16.70 -7.08 0.79
CA GLU A 121 -17.08 -8.49 0.93
C GLU A 121 -17.42 -8.88 2.39
N VAL A 122 -16.69 -8.36 3.37
CA VAL A 122 -16.94 -8.62 4.80
C VAL A 122 -17.79 -7.55 5.48
N ASN A 123 -18.37 -6.63 4.69
CA ASN A 123 -19.26 -5.58 5.16
C ASN A 123 -18.63 -4.68 6.25
N ILE A 124 -17.39 -4.24 6.01
CA ILE A 124 -16.68 -3.22 6.80
C ILE A 124 -16.69 -1.90 6.01
N PRO A 125 -16.85 -0.73 6.68
CA PRO A 125 -16.68 0.57 6.06
C PRO A 125 -15.32 0.75 5.37
N PRO A 126 -15.27 1.46 4.22
CA PRO A 126 -14.03 1.80 3.54
C PRO A 126 -13.01 2.48 4.46
N HIS A 127 -11.76 2.00 4.45
CA HIS A 127 -10.66 2.65 5.17
C HIS A 127 -10.23 3.99 4.57
N ILE A 128 -10.54 4.22 3.29
CA ILE A 128 -10.30 5.46 2.57
C ILE A 128 -11.60 6.19 2.27
N VAL A 129 -11.55 7.52 2.26
CA VAL A 129 -12.68 8.35 1.83
C VAL A 129 -12.83 8.23 0.32
N LEU A 130 -13.93 7.62 -0.10
CA LEU A 130 -14.27 7.55 -1.52
C LEU A 130 -14.85 8.89 -1.99
N PRO A 131 -14.50 9.35 -3.20
CA PRO A 131 -15.10 10.54 -3.78
C PRO A 131 -16.61 10.33 -3.93
N ARG A 132 -17.38 11.32 -3.52
CA ARG A 132 -18.84 11.32 -3.65
C ARG A 132 -19.24 12.40 -4.64
N LEU A 133 -20.23 12.09 -5.47
CA LEU A 133 -20.88 13.13 -6.27
C LEU A 133 -21.62 14.05 -5.30
N THR A 134 -21.20 15.31 -5.24
CA THR A 134 -21.92 16.37 -4.54
C THR A 134 -22.73 17.15 -5.57
N THR A 135 -23.99 17.44 -5.26
CA THR A 135 -24.87 18.24 -6.13
C THR A 135 -24.50 19.73 -6.13
N THR A 136 -23.44 20.12 -5.42
CA THR A 136 -22.96 21.50 -5.33
C THR A 136 -22.03 21.78 -6.51
N ALA A 137 -22.54 22.51 -7.50
CA ALA A 137 -21.74 23.06 -8.58
C ALA A 137 -20.51 23.81 -8.02
N PRO A 138 -19.30 23.61 -8.56
CA PRO A 138 -18.12 24.36 -8.16
C PRO A 138 -18.30 25.81 -8.63
N GLY A 139 -18.81 26.70 -7.76
CA GLY A 139 -18.86 28.13 -8.08
C GLY A 139 -19.93 28.99 -7.44
N LYS A 140 -20.90 28.49 -6.66
CA LYS A 140 -21.80 29.38 -5.90
C LYS A 140 -21.28 29.58 -4.48
N LYS A 141 -20.40 30.57 -4.33
CA LYS A 141 -20.20 31.27 -3.05
C LYS A 141 -21.57 31.84 -2.66
N ASN A 142 -22.27 31.16 -1.76
CA ASN A 142 -23.42 31.75 -1.09
C ASN A 142 -22.90 32.83 -0.16
N LYS A 143 -22.93 34.09 -0.61
CA LYS A 143 -23.04 35.25 0.27
C LYS A 143 -24.09 36.18 -0.32
N ALA A 144 -25.32 35.98 0.14
CA ALA A 144 -26.42 36.94 -0.05
C ALA A 144 -26.26 38.18 0.87
N GLU A 145 -25.13 38.32 1.56
CA GLU A 145 -24.77 39.47 2.40
C GLU A 145 -24.16 40.65 1.59
N ASP A 146 -24.01 40.51 0.26
CA ASP A 146 -23.42 41.54 -0.63
C ASP A 146 -24.46 42.31 -1.49
N TYR A 147 -25.76 42.04 -1.31
CA TYR A 147 -26.84 42.86 -1.87
C TYR A 147 -27.43 43.72 -0.76
N ILE A 148 -26.66 44.74 -0.39
CA ILE A 148 -27.06 45.87 0.46
C ILE A 148 -28.44 46.39 0.02
N GLY A 149 -29.33 46.65 0.97
CA GLY A 149 -30.58 47.40 0.75
C GLY A 149 -31.66 47.07 1.76
#